data_AF-A0A3B8MAS0-F1
#
_entry.id   AF-A0A3B8MAS0-F1
#
_cell.length_a   1.000
_cell.length_b   1.000
_cell.length_c   1.000
_cell.angle_alpha   90.00
_cell.angle_beta   90.00
_cell.angle_gamma   90.00
#
_symmetry.space_group_name_H-M   'P 1'
#
loop_
_entity.id
_entity.type
_entity.pdbx_description
1 polymer ?
#
loop_
_entity_poly.entity_id
_entity_poly.type
_entity_poly.pdbx_seq_one_letter_code
_entity_poly.pdbx_strand_id
1 'polypeptide(L)'
;LQRHVRYPTDLFTTQSSMYSTYHMTSPQVFYNREDVWEPAEEIYGVSERTLEVRPYYLVTRLPESSSEEFILMQPTTPRGRANMIAWLIARSDGDDYGRLVAYKMPKETLIYGPMLVERRIDQDTDVSREITLWSQRGSDVIRGNLLVIPIEDSFIYVEPLYLRATRAGMPELKRVLVVKGERVVMAENLALALEKAFADLPESIATAPETVLSAPAIEDLARRAMQEYERSQEFLKAGDFSGYGKAIDQLGQTLKQMNRESGGR
;
A
#
# COMPACT_ATOMS: atom_id res chain seq x y z
N LEU A 1 30.14 9.64 -6.82
CA LEU A 1 29.68 9.09 -5.52
C LEU A 1 28.25 9.49 -5.15
N GLN A 2 27.83 10.76 -5.33
CA GLN A 2 26.47 11.23 -4.93
C GLN A 2 25.30 10.35 -5.41
N ARG A 3 25.39 9.76 -6.61
CA ARG A 3 24.34 8.88 -7.18
C ARG A 3 24.10 7.55 -6.46
N HIS A 4 24.92 7.18 -5.47
CA HIS A 4 24.81 5.91 -4.75
C HIS A 4 24.86 6.10 -3.23
N VAL A 5 24.62 7.32 -2.75
CA VAL A 5 24.61 7.59 -1.31
C VAL A 5 23.25 7.17 -0.77
N ARG A 6 23.27 6.37 0.28
CA ARG A 6 22.06 5.96 1.01
C ARG A 6 22.04 6.60 2.38
N TYR A 7 20.87 7.01 2.84
CA TYR A 7 20.76 7.58 4.18
C TYR A 7 21.13 6.54 5.24
N PRO A 8 22.05 6.81 6.19
CA PRO A 8 22.54 5.77 7.11
C PRO A 8 21.44 5.24 8.05
N THR A 9 21.33 3.92 8.14
CA THR A 9 20.34 3.24 8.98
C THR A 9 20.50 3.59 10.46
N ASP A 10 21.71 3.59 11.01
CA ASP A 10 21.94 3.85 12.43
C ASP A 10 21.58 5.29 12.85
N LEU A 11 21.88 6.25 11.95
CA LEU A 11 21.50 7.65 12.16
C LEU A 11 19.98 7.79 12.16
N PHE A 12 19.31 7.16 11.20
CA PHE A 12 17.86 7.16 11.09
C PHE A 12 17.19 6.47 12.28
N THR A 13 17.70 5.33 12.76
CA THR A 13 17.18 4.64 13.95
C THR A 13 17.26 5.55 15.18
N THR A 14 18.36 6.30 15.34
CA THR A 14 18.51 7.24 16.45
C THR A 14 17.50 8.39 16.35
N GLN A 15 17.36 8.99 15.17
CA GLN A 15 16.44 10.10 14.94
C GLN A 15 14.98 9.70 15.09
N SER A 16 14.60 8.53 14.55
CA SER A 16 13.25 7.98 14.69
C SER A 16 12.91 7.66 16.15
N SER A 17 13.83 7.05 16.90
CA SER A 17 13.66 6.81 18.34
C SER A 17 13.47 8.10 19.13
N MET A 18 14.19 9.18 18.80
CA MET A 18 13.93 10.49 19.40
C MET A 18 12.55 11.02 19.00
N TYR A 19 12.22 10.98 17.71
CA TYR A 19 10.96 11.49 17.19
C TYR A 19 9.73 10.79 17.81
N SER A 20 9.84 9.50 18.15
CA SER A 20 8.80 8.72 18.82
C SER A 20 8.21 9.37 20.07
N THR A 21 8.98 10.21 20.77
CA THR A 21 8.50 10.97 21.93
C THR A 21 8.45 12.48 21.67
N TYR A 22 9.44 13.04 20.99
CA TYR A 22 9.59 14.49 20.87
C TYR A 22 8.74 15.16 19.79
N HIS A 23 7.96 14.39 19.01
CA HIS A 23 6.97 14.98 18.11
C HIS A 23 5.78 15.61 18.86
N MET A 24 5.58 15.26 20.13
CA MET A 24 4.54 15.82 20.99
C MET A 24 4.94 17.23 21.44
N THR A 25 4.23 18.25 20.93
CA THR A 25 4.52 19.66 21.26
C THR A 25 3.70 20.19 22.43
N SER A 26 2.58 19.55 22.78
CA SER A 26 1.76 19.93 23.95
C SER A 26 2.42 19.45 25.25
N PRO A 27 2.71 20.33 26.21
CA PRO A 27 3.34 19.94 27.48
C PRO A 27 2.53 18.92 28.28
N GLN A 28 1.19 19.02 28.25
CA GLN A 28 0.30 18.08 28.96
C GLN A 28 0.37 16.68 28.35
N VAL A 29 0.26 16.59 27.02
CA VAL A 29 0.34 15.32 26.26
C VAL A 29 1.71 14.67 26.46
N PHE A 30 2.78 15.48 26.41
CA PHE A 30 4.15 15.01 26.62
C PHE A 30 4.38 14.49 28.05
N TYR A 31 3.94 15.25 29.07
CA TYR A 31 4.06 14.84 30.47
C TYR A 31 3.32 13.53 30.75
N ASN A 32 2.11 13.37 30.20
CA ASN A 32 1.30 12.18 30.37
C ASN A 32 1.71 11.02 29.43
N ARG A 33 2.61 11.25 28.47
CA ARG A 33 3.04 10.28 27.45
C ARG A 33 1.87 9.67 26.68
N GLU A 34 0.90 10.52 26.32
CA GLU A 34 -0.38 10.09 25.72
C GLU A 34 -0.26 9.66 24.24
N ASP A 35 0.72 10.18 23.51
CA ASP A 35 0.93 9.90 22.07
C ASP A 35 2.34 9.36 21.80
N VAL A 36 2.84 8.45 22.65
CA VAL A 36 4.15 7.80 22.42
C VAL A 36 4.03 6.83 21.25
N TRP A 37 4.97 6.93 20.31
CA TRP A 37 5.08 6.00 19.18
C TRP A 37 6.20 5.00 19.43
N GLU A 38 6.09 3.82 18.84
CA GLU A 38 7.08 2.75 18.90
C GLU A 38 7.30 2.21 17.47
N PRO A 39 8.49 1.67 17.16
CA PRO A 39 8.65 0.84 15.97
C PRO A 39 7.56 -0.22 15.94
N ALA A 40 6.99 -0.50 14.77
CA ALA A 40 6.07 -1.62 14.65
C ALA A 40 6.78 -2.94 15.01
N GLU A 41 6.01 -3.94 15.43
CA GLU A 41 6.54 -5.27 15.73
C GLU A 41 6.21 -6.27 14.60
N GLU A 42 7.10 -7.22 14.34
CA GLU A 42 6.94 -8.33 13.39
C GLU A 42 7.34 -9.67 14.01
N ILE A 43 6.99 -10.78 13.36
CA ILE A 43 7.45 -12.13 13.75
C ILE A 43 8.64 -12.49 12.87
N TYR A 44 9.82 -12.67 13.47
CA TYR A 44 11.04 -12.90 12.71
C TYR A 44 11.82 -14.15 13.13
N GLY A 45 12.35 -14.86 12.14
CA GLY A 45 13.28 -15.97 12.31
C GLY A 45 12.60 -17.32 12.58
N VAL A 46 13.34 -18.22 13.25
CA VAL A 46 12.95 -19.64 13.48
C VAL A 46 11.99 -19.82 14.66
N SER A 47 12.05 -18.91 15.64
CA SER A 47 11.40 -19.07 16.96
C SER A 47 10.14 -18.20 17.09
N GLU A 48 9.62 -17.71 15.96
CA GLU A 48 8.49 -16.78 15.90
C GLU A 48 8.62 -15.65 16.92
N ARG A 49 9.84 -15.10 17.05
CA ARG A 49 10.10 -14.05 18.03
C ARG A 49 9.50 -12.76 17.53
N THR A 50 8.70 -12.14 18.40
CA THR A 50 8.29 -10.76 18.22
C THR A 50 9.49 -9.85 18.36
N LEU A 51 9.80 -9.09 17.30
CA LEU A 51 10.88 -8.11 17.25
C LEU A 51 10.38 -6.80 16.66
N GLU A 52 11.07 -5.70 16.97
CA GLU A 52 10.85 -4.42 16.30
C GLU A 52 11.28 -4.49 14.83
N VAL A 53 10.44 -3.98 13.94
CA VAL A 53 10.72 -3.81 12.52
C VAL A 53 11.87 -2.82 12.38
N ARG A 54 12.99 -3.31 11.83
CA ARG A 54 14.15 -2.48 11.55
C ARG A 54 13.92 -1.62 10.30
N PRO A 55 14.52 -0.42 10.20
CA PRO A 55 14.44 0.36 8.99
C PRO A 55 14.96 -0.40 7.78
N TYR A 56 14.20 -0.37 6.69
CA TYR A 56 14.57 -1.01 5.42
C TYR A 56 14.48 -0.03 4.27
N TYR A 57 15.29 -0.28 3.25
CA TYR A 57 15.29 0.55 2.04
C TYR A 57 14.24 0.06 1.06
N LEU A 58 13.58 1.00 0.40
CA LEU A 58 12.57 0.74 -0.60
C LEU A 58 12.73 1.74 -1.75
N VAL A 59 12.46 1.31 -2.98
CA VAL A 59 12.20 2.20 -4.11
C VAL A 59 10.69 2.27 -4.28
N THR A 60 10.11 3.45 -4.08
CA THR A 60 8.67 3.65 -4.25
C THR A 60 8.35 5.11 -4.55
N ARG A 61 7.13 5.39 -5.00
CA ARG A 61 6.62 6.74 -5.19
C ARG A 61 5.89 7.16 -3.91
N LEU A 62 6.41 8.18 -3.23
CA LEU A 62 5.70 8.82 -2.11
C LEU A 62 4.44 9.54 -2.60
N PRO A 63 3.38 9.69 -1.78
CA PRO A 63 2.14 10.35 -2.18
C PRO A 63 2.33 11.77 -2.74
N GLU A 64 3.25 12.54 -2.17
CA GLU A 64 3.60 13.89 -2.64
C GLU A 64 4.64 13.92 -3.77
N SER A 65 5.20 12.78 -4.18
CA SER A 65 6.25 12.71 -5.20
C SER A 65 5.70 12.34 -6.58
N SER A 66 6.20 13.01 -7.61
CA SER A 66 5.89 12.70 -9.01
C SER A 66 6.73 11.56 -9.58
N SER A 67 7.74 11.07 -8.86
CA SER A 67 8.66 10.02 -9.30
C SER A 67 8.97 9.02 -8.21
N GLU A 68 9.46 7.85 -8.60
CA GLU A 68 10.02 6.87 -7.67
C GLU A 68 11.29 7.42 -7.00
N GLU A 69 11.45 7.09 -5.73
CA GLU A 69 12.57 7.51 -4.89
C GLU A 69 13.08 6.34 -4.06
N PHE A 70 14.39 6.29 -3.88
CA PHE A 70 15.07 5.44 -2.94
C PHE A 70 15.00 6.04 -1.54
N ILE A 71 14.29 5.37 -0.66
CA ILE A 71 13.99 5.83 0.69
C ILE A 71 14.37 4.77 1.73
N LEU A 72 14.71 5.22 2.92
CA LEU A 72 14.80 4.40 4.11
C LEU A 72 13.52 4.61 4.93
N MET A 73 12.82 3.53 5.26
CA MET A 73 11.50 3.58 5.88
C MET A 73 11.45 2.74 7.15
N GLN A 74 10.66 3.17 8.13
CA GLN A 74 10.26 2.36 9.27
C GLN A 74 8.78 2.59 9.62
N PRO A 75 7.93 1.54 9.61
CA PRO A 75 6.56 1.63 10.09
C PRO A 75 6.53 1.82 11.61
N THR A 76 5.56 2.59 12.10
CA THR A 76 5.40 2.92 13.51
C THR A 76 3.96 2.76 13.98
N THR A 77 3.82 2.36 15.24
CA THR A 77 2.53 2.17 15.91
C THR A 77 2.46 3.03 17.18
N PRO A 78 1.26 3.33 17.70
CA PRO A 78 1.14 3.87 19.04
C PRO A 78 1.58 2.82 20.05
N ARG A 79 2.12 3.27 21.18
CA ARG A 79 2.51 2.40 22.28
C ARG A 79 1.37 1.48 22.71
N GLY A 80 1.65 0.17 22.72
CA GLY A 80 0.70 -0.87 23.10
C GLY A 80 -0.44 -1.11 22.09
N ARG A 81 -0.35 -0.59 20.87
CA ARG A 81 -1.30 -0.86 19.78
C ARG A 81 -0.56 -1.40 18.57
N ALA A 82 -1.26 -2.22 17.78
CA ALA A 82 -0.69 -2.87 16.60
C ALA A 82 -1.15 -2.25 15.26
N ASN A 83 -2.03 -1.24 15.29
CA ASN A 83 -2.40 -0.49 14.09
C ASN A 83 -1.31 0.52 13.76
N MET A 84 -0.96 0.61 12.48
CA MET A 84 0.01 1.60 12.01
C MET A 84 -0.61 2.98 12.05
N ILE A 85 0.15 3.96 12.55
CA ILE A 85 -0.28 5.37 12.59
C ILE A 85 0.61 6.28 11.76
N ALA A 86 1.81 5.83 11.45
CA ALA A 86 2.75 6.56 10.66
C ALA A 86 3.84 5.63 10.16
N TRP A 87 4.57 6.16 9.22
CA TRP A 87 5.87 5.67 8.79
C TRP A 87 6.85 6.84 8.79
N LEU A 88 8.03 6.55 9.29
CA LEU A 88 9.14 7.48 9.29
C LEU A 88 9.98 7.18 8.06
N ILE A 89 10.38 8.21 7.35
CA ILE A 89 11.08 8.09 6.08
C ILE A 89 12.28 9.02 6.07
N ALA A 90 13.41 8.54 5.56
CA ALA A 90 14.54 9.35 5.15
C ALA A 90 14.76 9.19 3.64
N ARG A 91 14.76 10.31 2.91
CA ARG A 91 15.05 10.31 1.47
C ARG A 91 16.54 10.13 1.21
N SER A 92 16.88 9.30 0.23
CA SER A 92 18.27 9.06 -0.19
C SER A 92 18.63 9.67 -1.55
N ASP A 93 17.67 10.28 -2.26
CA ASP A 93 17.88 10.73 -3.64
C ASP A 93 17.96 12.25 -3.79
N GLY A 94 18.85 12.68 -4.70
CA GLY A 94 18.89 14.02 -5.25
C GLY A 94 19.02 15.14 -4.21
N ASP A 95 18.28 16.22 -4.46
CA ASP A 95 18.27 17.42 -3.61
C ASP A 95 17.53 17.19 -2.28
N ASP A 96 16.76 16.12 -2.16
CA ASP A 96 16.07 15.74 -0.94
C ASP A 96 16.87 14.78 -0.05
N TYR A 97 18.12 14.46 -0.42
CA TYR A 97 18.98 13.60 0.40
C TYR A 97 19.03 14.08 1.87
N GLY A 98 18.66 13.18 2.77
CA GLY A 98 18.65 13.42 4.22
C GLY A 98 17.45 14.19 4.75
N ARG A 99 16.46 14.48 3.90
CA ARG A 99 15.17 14.96 4.35
C ARG A 99 14.42 13.85 5.06
N LEU A 100 14.05 14.13 6.30
CA LEU A 100 13.23 13.25 7.14
C LEU A 100 11.77 13.66 7.03
N VAL A 101 10.89 12.68 6.82
CA VAL A 101 9.45 12.88 6.72
C VAL A 101 8.76 11.88 7.62
N ALA A 102 7.84 12.38 8.46
CA ALA A 102 6.92 11.56 9.23
C ALA A 102 5.55 11.67 8.59
N TYR A 103 5.18 10.68 7.79
CA TYR A 103 3.88 10.70 7.14
C TYR A 103 2.88 9.97 8.04
N LYS A 104 1.83 10.70 8.43
CA LYS A 104 0.84 10.24 9.38
C LYS A 104 -0.34 9.66 8.62
N MET A 105 -0.80 8.51 9.05
CA MET A 105 -1.95 7.85 8.49
C MET A 105 -3.22 8.63 8.85
N PRO A 106 -4.22 8.67 7.95
CA PRO A 106 -5.53 9.26 8.26
C PRO A 106 -6.14 8.62 9.50
N LYS A 107 -6.82 9.42 10.33
CA LYS A 107 -7.42 8.91 11.58
C LYS A 107 -8.70 8.13 11.33
N GLU A 108 -9.31 8.32 10.16
CA GLU A 108 -10.57 7.70 9.75
C GLU A 108 -10.37 6.28 9.21
N THR A 109 -9.15 5.93 8.80
CA THR A 109 -8.85 4.64 8.16
C THR A 109 -7.96 3.78 9.06
N LEU A 110 -8.40 2.55 9.31
CA LEU A 110 -7.58 1.57 10.03
C LEU A 110 -6.54 0.97 9.08
N ILE A 111 -5.27 1.28 9.33
CA ILE A 111 -4.16 0.72 8.58
C ILE A 111 -3.46 -0.33 9.43
N TYR A 112 -3.41 -1.56 8.91
CA TYR A 112 -2.83 -2.68 9.65
C TYR A 112 -1.33 -2.50 9.83
N GLY A 113 -0.85 -2.62 11.06
CA GLY A 113 0.58 -2.73 11.30
C GLY A 113 1.08 -4.16 11.03
N PRO A 114 2.40 -4.33 10.83
CA PRO A 114 3.07 -5.62 10.65
C PRO A 114 2.54 -6.76 11.53
N MET A 115 2.50 -6.59 12.86
CA MET A 115 2.00 -7.61 13.78
C MET A 115 0.55 -8.06 13.52
N LEU A 116 -0.33 -7.18 13.00
CA LEU A 116 -1.70 -7.60 12.65
C LEU A 116 -1.72 -8.43 11.37
N VAL A 117 -0.82 -8.15 10.44
CA VAL A 117 -0.65 -8.92 9.21
C VAL A 117 -0.06 -10.29 9.54
N GLU A 118 0.94 -10.36 10.42
CA GLU A 118 1.50 -11.62 10.93
C GLU A 118 0.42 -12.53 11.52
N ARG A 119 -0.43 -11.98 12.40
CA ARG A 119 -1.56 -12.75 12.98
C ARG A 119 -2.52 -13.24 11.92
N ARG A 120 -2.75 -12.46 10.86
CA ARG A 120 -3.61 -12.88 9.74
C ARG A 120 -2.97 -13.98 8.92
N ILE A 121 -1.65 -13.90 8.69
CA ILE A 121 -0.86 -14.96 8.05
C ILE A 121 -0.96 -16.26 8.87
N ASP A 122 -0.85 -16.18 10.20
CA ASP A 122 -0.95 -17.35 11.09
C ASP A 122 -2.35 -17.98 11.10
N GLN A 123 -3.37 -17.16 10.91
CA GLN A 123 -4.77 -17.57 10.83
C GLN A 123 -5.14 -18.16 9.46
N ASP A 124 -4.35 -17.90 8.42
CA ASP A 124 -4.60 -18.47 7.09
C ASP A 124 -4.35 -19.98 7.12
N THR A 125 -5.38 -20.74 6.73
CA THR A 125 -5.37 -22.20 6.84
C THR A 125 -4.34 -22.87 5.93
N ASP A 126 -4.04 -22.28 4.78
CA ASP A 126 -3.10 -22.87 3.83
C ASP A 126 -1.66 -22.56 4.24
N VAL A 127 -1.39 -21.33 4.69
CA VAL A 127 -0.10 -20.96 5.26
C VAL A 127 0.21 -21.76 6.52
N SER A 128 -0.71 -21.77 7.48
CA SER A 128 -0.55 -22.46 8.77
C SER A 128 -0.24 -23.95 8.58
N ARG A 129 -0.90 -24.59 7.60
CA ARG A 129 -0.64 -25.99 7.25
C ARG A 129 0.78 -26.20 6.72
N GLU A 130 1.24 -25.40 5.76
CA GLU A 130 2.59 -25.54 5.18
C GLU A 130 3.69 -25.27 6.21
N ILE A 131 3.55 -24.21 7.02
CA ILE A 131 4.51 -23.91 8.10
C ILE A 131 4.57 -25.08 9.09
N THR A 132 3.42 -25.63 9.48
CA THR A 132 3.36 -26.78 10.38
C THR A 132 4.01 -28.03 9.78
N LEU A 133 3.86 -28.27 8.46
CA LEU A 133 4.47 -29.41 7.76
C LEU A 133 5.99 -29.24 7.61
N TRP A 134 6.47 -28.04 7.34
CA TRP A 134 7.89 -27.75 7.16
C TRP A 134 8.66 -27.62 8.48
N SER A 135 7.99 -27.22 9.55
CA SER A 135 8.55 -27.19 10.90
C SER A 135 8.55 -28.57 11.58
N GLN A 136 8.48 -29.66 10.79
CA GLN A 136 8.60 -31.03 11.30
C GLN A 136 10.05 -31.52 11.28
N ARG A 137 10.35 -32.39 12.24
CA ARG A 137 11.58 -33.18 12.43
C ARG A 137 12.59 -33.07 11.29
N GLY A 138 13.62 -32.24 11.50
CA GLY A 138 14.78 -32.13 10.62
C GLY A 138 14.84 -30.86 9.77
N SER A 139 13.77 -30.06 9.74
CA SER A 139 13.75 -28.74 9.12
C SER A 139 13.11 -27.67 10.01
N ASP A 140 13.58 -26.45 9.82
CA ASP A 140 13.10 -25.24 10.49
C ASP A 140 12.62 -24.25 9.42
N VAL A 141 11.41 -23.71 9.60
CA VAL A 141 10.93 -22.55 8.83
C VAL A 141 11.53 -21.28 9.43
N ILE A 142 11.96 -20.36 8.57
CA ILE A 142 12.50 -19.06 8.94
C ILE A 142 11.63 -18.01 8.28
N ARG A 143 10.92 -17.21 9.09
CA ARG A 143 10.24 -16.00 8.61
C ARG A 143 11.27 -14.90 8.36
N GLY A 144 11.22 -14.32 7.17
CA GLY A 144 11.99 -13.14 6.82
C GLY A 144 11.36 -11.87 7.38
N ASN A 145 11.88 -10.72 6.96
CA ASN A 145 11.26 -9.44 7.33
C ASN A 145 9.94 -9.26 6.57
N LEU A 146 8.92 -8.74 7.25
CA LEU A 146 7.69 -8.30 6.63
C LEU A 146 7.89 -6.87 6.08
N LEU A 147 7.92 -6.75 4.76
CA LEU A 147 8.02 -5.45 4.10
C LEU A 147 6.63 -4.84 3.95
N VAL A 148 6.42 -3.67 4.54
CA VAL A 148 5.25 -2.82 4.28
C VAL A 148 5.56 -1.96 3.06
N ILE A 149 4.83 -2.18 1.97
CA ILE A 149 5.04 -1.49 0.69
C ILE A 149 3.79 -0.62 0.41
N PRO A 150 3.95 0.70 0.34
CA PRO A 150 2.86 1.58 -0.06
C PRO A 150 2.63 1.50 -1.55
N ILE A 151 1.36 1.52 -1.94
CA ILE A 151 0.94 1.67 -3.32
C ILE A 151 -0.26 2.62 -3.32
N GLU A 152 -0.01 3.86 -3.74
CA GLU A 152 -1.00 4.93 -3.74
C GLU A 152 -1.60 5.12 -2.34
N ASP A 153 -2.91 4.94 -2.20
CA ASP A 153 -3.63 5.07 -0.92
C ASP A 153 -3.78 3.72 -0.18
N SER A 154 -2.99 2.71 -0.55
CA SER A 154 -3.08 1.35 -0.03
C SER A 154 -1.72 0.75 0.33
N PHE A 155 -1.74 -0.42 0.97
CA PHE A 155 -0.55 -1.15 1.38
C PHE A 155 -0.58 -2.60 0.91
N ILE A 156 0.57 -3.07 0.46
CA ILE A 156 0.88 -4.46 0.23
C ILE A 156 1.93 -4.87 1.27
N TYR A 157 1.77 -6.06 1.82
CA TYR A 157 2.76 -6.62 2.74
C TYR A 157 3.39 -7.85 2.09
N VAL A 158 4.72 -7.94 2.16
CA VAL A 158 5.47 -9.02 1.51
C VAL A 158 6.39 -9.67 2.53
N GLU A 159 6.28 -10.98 2.68
CA GLU A 159 7.10 -11.76 3.60
C GLU A 159 7.72 -12.99 2.90
N PRO A 160 9.05 -13.17 2.92
CA PRO A 160 9.65 -14.39 2.43
C PRO A 160 9.72 -15.48 3.52
N LEU A 161 9.39 -16.72 3.16
CA LEU A 161 9.64 -17.91 4.00
C LEU A 161 10.83 -18.70 3.47
N TYR A 162 11.79 -18.93 4.36
CA TYR A 162 12.92 -19.80 4.08
C TYR A 162 12.79 -21.12 4.83
N LEU A 163 13.36 -22.17 4.26
CA LEU A 163 13.47 -23.48 4.89
C LEU A 163 14.95 -23.84 5.06
N ARG A 164 15.29 -24.42 6.20
CA ARG A 164 16.65 -24.87 6.50
C ARG A 164 16.64 -26.21 7.22
N ALA A 165 17.61 -27.08 6.96
CA ALA A 165 17.84 -28.28 7.76
C ALA A 165 18.39 -27.96 9.16
N THR A 166 17.83 -28.56 10.23
CA THR A 166 18.14 -28.23 11.64
C THR A 166 19.62 -28.46 12.02
N ARG A 167 20.30 -29.42 11.39
CA ARG A 167 21.68 -29.84 11.80
C ARG A 167 22.82 -29.19 11.03
N ALA A 168 22.52 -28.47 9.95
CA ALA A 168 23.39 -27.62 9.14
C ALA A 168 22.78 -27.56 7.74
N GLY A 169 22.17 -26.43 7.40
CA GLY A 169 21.67 -26.16 6.06
C GLY A 169 21.79 -24.67 5.76
N MET A 170 21.98 -24.32 4.49
CA MET A 170 21.77 -22.94 4.05
C MET A 170 20.25 -22.70 3.98
N PRO A 171 19.72 -21.58 4.51
CA PRO A 171 18.33 -21.20 4.27
C PRO A 171 18.05 -21.05 2.77
N GLU A 172 16.99 -21.71 2.31
CA GLU A 172 16.51 -21.59 0.93
C GLU A 172 15.13 -20.94 0.92
N LEU A 173 14.92 -19.96 0.05
CA LEU A 173 13.59 -19.37 -0.15
C LEU A 173 12.66 -20.46 -0.70
N LYS A 174 11.56 -20.72 0.02
CA LYS A 174 10.54 -21.70 -0.41
C LYS A 174 9.24 -21.04 -0.84
N ARG A 175 8.85 -19.95 -0.18
CA ARG A 175 7.64 -19.20 -0.50
C ARG A 175 7.81 -17.72 -0.30
N VAL A 176 6.94 -16.96 -0.96
CA VAL A 176 6.69 -15.56 -0.72
C VAL A 176 5.21 -15.40 -0.39
N LEU A 177 4.94 -14.72 0.71
CA LEU A 177 3.61 -14.28 1.08
C LEU A 177 3.37 -12.86 0.62
N VAL A 178 2.18 -12.62 0.12
CA VAL A 178 1.68 -11.30 -0.21
C VAL A 178 0.33 -11.13 0.48
N VAL A 179 0.20 -10.08 1.27
CA VAL A 179 -1.06 -9.71 1.92
C VAL A 179 -1.54 -8.38 1.36
N LYS A 180 -2.80 -8.33 0.94
CA LYS A 180 -3.48 -7.12 0.48
C LYS A 180 -4.88 -7.08 1.06
N GLY A 181 -5.15 -6.09 1.91
CA GLY A 181 -6.40 -6.03 2.66
C GLY A 181 -6.59 -7.28 3.52
N GLU A 182 -7.65 -8.04 3.23
CA GLU A 182 -7.95 -9.30 3.94
C GLU A 182 -7.38 -10.54 3.24
N ARG A 183 -6.88 -10.41 2.01
CA ARG A 183 -6.39 -11.54 1.23
C ARG A 183 -4.95 -11.86 1.58
N VAL A 184 -4.69 -13.11 1.96
CA VAL A 184 -3.35 -13.68 2.11
C VAL A 184 -3.10 -14.61 0.94
N VAL A 185 -1.93 -14.48 0.31
CA VAL A 185 -1.51 -15.33 -0.79
C VAL A 185 -0.12 -15.85 -0.50
N MET A 186 0.08 -17.16 -0.68
CA MET A 186 1.38 -17.81 -0.59
C MET A 186 1.72 -18.46 -1.93
N ALA A 187 2.88 -18.11 -2.50
CA ALA A 187 3.36 -18.68 -3.76
C ALA A 187 4.86 -18.94 -3.75
N GLU A 188 5.37 -19.58 -4.79
CA GLU A 188 6.78 -20.02 -4.90
C GLU A 188 7.76 -18.86 -5.09
N ASN A 189 7.28 -17.74 -5.63
CA ASN A 189 8.06 -16.54 -5.86
C ASN A 189 7.16 -15.30 -5.81
N LEU A 190 7.79 -14.12 -5.76
CA LEU A 190 7.10 -12.84 -5.65
C LEU A 190 6.15 -12.58 -6.83
N ALA A 191 6.57 -12.89 -8.06
CA ALA A 191 5.77 -12.62 -9.25
C ALA A 191 4.43 -13.39 -9.21
N LEU A 192 4.46 -14.69 -8.92
CA LEU A 192 3.26 -15.51 -8.76
C LEU A 192 2.42 -15.09 -7.55
N ALA A 193 3.04 -14.66 -6.45
CA ALA A 193 2.32 -14.19 -5.27
C ALA A 193 1.57 -12.89 -5.56
N LEU A 194 2.20 -11.95 -6.27
CA LEU A 194 1.57 -10.71 -6.73
C LEU A 194 0.45 -11.01 -7.72
N GLU A 195 0.71 -11.81 -8.76
CA GLU A 195 -0.30 -12.20 -9.76
C GLU A 195 -1.56 -12.74 -9.06
N LYS A 196 -1.41 -13.70 -8.15
CA LYS A 196 -2.53 -14.26 -7.39
C LYS A 196 -3.18 -13.27 -6.41
N ALA A 197 -2.42 -12.38 -5.79
CA ALA A 197 -2.96 -11.35 -4.90
C ALA A 197 -3.79 -10.31 -5.68
N PHE A 198 -3.48 -10.11 -6.96
CA PHE A 198 -4.12 -9.17 -7.86
C PHE A 198 -5.03 -9.80 -8.91
N ALA A 199 -5.19 -11.12 -8.92
CA ALA A 199 -6.00 -11.83 -9.92
C ALA A 199 -7.49 -11.45 -9.90
N ASP A 200 -7.99 -10.91 -8.78
CA ASP A 200 -9.35 -10.37 -8.69
C ASP A 200 -9.42 -8.84 -8.90
N LEU A 201 -8.29 -8.19 -9.24
CA LEU A 201 -8.38 -6.88 -9.86
C LEU A 201 -8.87 -7.09 -11.30
N PRO A 202 -9.84 -6.31 -11.78
CA PRO A 202 -10.03 -6.21 -13.21
C PRO A 202 -8.68 -5.84 -13.83
N GLU A 203 -8.19 -6.65 -14.76
CA GLU A 203 -6.92 -6.44 -15.46
C GLU A 203 -6.87 -5.01 -16.01
N SER A 204 -6.19 -4.16 -15.27
CA SER A 204 -5.57 -2.94 -15.72
C SER A 204 -4.23 -3.01 -15.00
N ILE A 205 -3.11 -3.32 -15.63
CA ILE A 205 -2.61 -2.87 -16.92
C ILE A 205 -1.59 -3.95 -17.38
N ALA A 206 -1.82 -4.64 -18.50
CA ALA A 206 -0.77 -5.16 -19.40
C ALA A 206 -1.31 -6.13 -20.49
N THR A 207 -2.32 -5.73 -21.27
CA THR A 207 -2.38 -6.11 -22.70
C THR A 207 -3.38 -5.19 -23.40
N ALA A 208 -2.93 -4.45 -24.43
CA ALA A 208 -3.85 -4.19 -25.55
C ALA A 208 -3.92 -5.53 -26.30
N PRO A 209 -5.12 -6.13 -26.42
CA PRO A 209 -6.07 -5.70 -27.43
C PRO A 209 -7.51 -5.56 -26.93
N GLU A 210 -8.21 -4.62 -27.57
CA GLU A 210 -9.65 -4.58 -27.87
C GLU A 210 -10.63 -5.42 -27.05
N THR A 211 -11.58 -4.71 -26.41
CA THR A 211 -13.04 -5.02 -26.33
C THR A 211 -13.40 -6.34 -25.62
N VAL A 212 -14.16 -6.40 -24.53
CA VAL A 212 -15.52 -5.87 -24.34
C VAL A 212 -15.80 -5.80 -22.83
N LEU A 213 -15.78 -4.60 -22.24
CA LEU A 213 -16.64 -4.32 -21.09
C LEU A 213 -18.06 -4.14 -21.65
N SER A 214 -19.09 -4.41 -20.85
CA SER A 214 -20.51 -4.20 -21.19
C SER A 214 -20.77 -2.77 -21.70
N ALA A 215 -20.57 -2.56 -23.01
CA ALA A 215 -20.49 -1.27 -23.70
C ALA A 215 -21.82 -0.55 -24.00
N PRO A 216 -22.99 -1.20 -24.17
CA PRO A 216 -24.10 -0.50 -24.81
C PRO A 216 -24.68 0.66 -23.96
N ALA A 217 -24.71 0.55 -22.63
CA ALA A 217 -25.37 1.57 -21.79
C ALA A 217 -24.55 2.86 -21.62
N ILE A 218 -23.23 2.77 -21.42
CA ILE A 218 -22.36 3.94 -21.23
C ILE A 218 -22.04 4.58 -22.59
N GLU A 219 -21.89 3.79 -23.65
CA GLU A 219 -21.68 4.30 -25.01
C GLU A 219 -22.92 5.05 -25.53
N ASP A 220 -24.12 4.55 -25.24
CA ASP A 220 -25.37 5.26 -25.56
C ASP A 220 -25.49 6.60 -24.81
N LEU A 221 -25.07 6.65 -23.53
CA LEU A 221 -25.05 7.90 -22.76
C LEU A 221 -24.03 8.89 -23.28
N ALA A 222 -22.84 8.43 -23.68
CA ALA A 222 -21.81 9.28 -24.29
C ALA A 222 -22.27 9.85 -25.65
N ARG A 223 -22.92 9.04 -26.48
CA ARG A 223 -23.47 9.47 -27.78
C ARG A 223 -24.57 10.51 -27.60
N ARG A 224 -25.47 10.32 -26.62
CA ARG A 224 -26.51 11.31 -26.27
C ARG A 224 -25.91 12.61 -25.77
N ALA A 225 -24.90 12.55 -24.89
CA ALA A 225 -24.23 13.76 -24.40
C ALA A 225 -23.59 14.56 -25.55
N MET A 226 -22.96 13.89 -26.52
CA MET A 226 -22.37 14.57 -27.68
C MET A 226 -23.44 15.26 -28.54
N GLN A 227 -24.58 14.61 -28.80
CA GLN A 227 -25.68 15.20 -29.56
C GLN A 227 -26.29 16.43 -28.87
N GLU A 228 -26.50 16.37 -27.56
CA GLU A 228 -27.04 17.51 -26.80
C GLU A 228 -26.05 18.68 -26.76
N TYR A 229 -24.75 18.39 -26.70
CA TYR A 229 -23.71 19.41 -26.81
C TYR A 229 -23.70 20.08 -28.20
N GLU A 230 -23.72 19.31 -29.28
CA GLU A 230 -23.75 19.86 -30.65
C GLU A 230 -24.99 20.72 -30.88
N ARG A 231 -26.15 20.24 -30.42
CA ARG A 231 -27.42 21.00 -30.49
C ARG A 231 -27.36 22.30 -29.70
N SER A 232 -26.69 22.31 -28.54
CA SER A 232 -26.46 23.55 -27.78
C SER A 232 -25.62 24.54 -28.60
N GLN A 233 -24.59 24.08 -29.31
CA GLN A 233 -23.75 24.94 -30.16
C GLN A 233 -24.52 25.51 -31.36
N GLU A 234 -25.48 24.76 -31.92
CA GLU A 234 -26.38 25.25 -32.97
C GLU A 234 -27.30 26.37 -32.46
N PHE A 235 -27.93 26.19 -31.29
CA PHE A 235 -28.76 27.23 -30.67
C PHE A 235 -27.94 28.48 -30.33
N LEU A 236 -26.70 28.31 -29.87
CA LEU A 236 -25.79 29.41 -29.59
C LEU A 236 -25.43 30.20 -30.87
N LYS A 237 -25.19 29.50 -31.98
CA LYS A 237 -24.94 30.12 -33.31
C LYS A 237 -26.19 30.81 -33.88
N ALA A 238 -27.38 30.27 -33.61
CA ALA A 238 -28.65 30.83 -34.04
C ALA A 238 -29.16 32.00 -33.15
N GLY A 239 -28.47 32.29 -32.04
CA GLY A 239 -28.87 33.33 -31.09
C GLY A 239 -30.08 32.96 -30.22
N ASP A 240 -30.46 31.68 -30.16
CA ASP A 240 -31.55 31.17 -29.33
C ASP A 240 -31.02 30.75 -27.95
N PHE A 241 -30.98 31.70 -27.03
CA PHE A 241 -30.54 31.48 -25.65
C PHE A 241 -31.49 30.59 -24.84
N SER A 242 -32.78 30.52 -25.19
CA SER A 242 -33.73 29.65 -24.49
C SER A 242 -33.56 28.19 -24.92
N GLY A 243 -33.33 27.95 -26.20
CA GLY A 243 -32.96 26.63 -26.74
C GLY A 243 -31.62 26.13 -26.20
N TYR A 244 -30.63 27.03 -26.12
CA TYR A 244 -29.32 26.72 -25.51
C TYR A 244 -29.45 26.28 -24.05
N GLY A 245 -30.19 27.02 -23.22
CA GLY A 245 -30.38 26.68 -21.81
C GLY A 245 -30.97 25.28 -21.60
N LYS A 246 -31.98 24.92 -22.40
CA LYS A 246 -32.61 23.59 -22.34
C LYS A 246 -31.65 22.47 -22.74
N ALA A 247 -30.86 22.67 -23.80
CA ALA A 247 -29.90 21.67 -24.28
C ALA A 247 -28.76 21.44 -23.28
N ILE A 248 -28.26 22.51 -22.64
CA ILE A 248 -27.23 22.40 -21.59
C ILE A 248 -27.77 21.70 -20.33
N ASP A 249 -29.02 21.94 -19.94
CA ASP A 249 -29.65 21.25 -18.81
C ASP A 249 -29.77 19.73 -19.09
N GLN A 250 -30.15 19.35 -20.31
CA GLN A 250 -30.24 17.95 -20.75
C GLN A 250 -28.87 17.26 -20.79
N LEU A 251 -27.84 17.97 -21.27
CA LEU A 251 -26.46 17.51 -21.20
C LEU A 251 -26.02 17.25 -19.75
N GLY A 252 -26.30 18.18 -18.84
CA GLY A 252 -25.99 18.04 -17.42
C GLY A 252 -26.67 16.84 -16.76
N GLN A 253 -27.92 16.53 -17.14
CA GLN A 253 -28.62 15.33 -16.66
C GLN A 253 -27.99 14.04 -17.20
N THR A 254 -27.64 14.00 -18.48
CA THR A 254 -27.00 12.85 -19.14
C THR A 254 -25.63 12.55 -18.52
N LEU A 255 -24.82 13.57 -18.26
CA LEU A 255 -23.52 13.42 -17.59
C LEU A 255 -23.66 12.94 -16.14
N LYS A 256 -24.68 13.41 -15.40
CA LYS A 256 -24.98 12.90 -14.05
C LYS A 256 -25.39 11.43 -14.07
N GLN A 257 -26.14 11.00 -15.08
CA GLN A 257 -26.51 9.59 -15.25
C GLN A 257 -25.28 8.74 -15.59
N MET A 258 -24.44 9.21 -16.51
CA MET A 258 -23.16 8.57 -16.84
C MET A 258 -22.24 8.43 -15.63
N ASN A 259 -22.16 9.45 -14.77
CA ASN A 259 -21.35 9.40 -13.55
C ASN A 259 -21.92 8.44 -12.49
N ARG A 260 -23.24 8.28 -12.39
CA ARG A 260 -23.86 7.28 -11.50
C ARG A 260 -23.61 5.86 -11.97
N GLU A 261 -23.71 5.62 -13.27
CA GLU A 261 -23.41 4.32 -13.89
C GLU A 261 -21.91 3.99 -13.81
N SER A 262 -21.03 5.02 -13.87
CA SER A 262 -19.58 4.86 -13.75
C SER A 262 -19.08 4.76 -12.30
N GLY A 263 -19.80 5.34 -11.33
CA GLY A 263 -19.40 5.42 -9.91
C GLY A 263 -20.12 4.42 -8.98
N GLY A 264 -20.89 3.47 -9.54
CA GLY A 264 -21.56 2.39 -8.80
C GLY A 264 -20.67 1.18 -8.51
N ARG A 265 -19.34 1.35 -8.44
CA ARG A 265 -18.37 0.32 -8.10
C ARG A 265 -17.42 0.82 -7.02
#